data_AF-A0A350QZK8-F1
#
_entry.id   AF-A0A350QZK8-F1
#
_cell.length_a   1.000
_cell.length_b   1.000
_cell.length_c   1.000
_cell.angle_alpha   90.00
_cell.angle_beta   90.00
_cell.angle_gamma   90.00
#
_symmetry.space_group_name_H-M   'P 1'
#
loop_
_entity.id
_entity.type
_entity.pdbx_description
1 polymer ?
#
loop_
_entity_poly.entity_id
_entity_poly.type
_entity_poly.pdbx_seq_one_letter_code
_entity_poly.pdbx_strand_id
1 'polypeptide(L)'
;MNSSSHTVHSRPIWKSWFAKHGGKLLLFARQQARCPDDAEDLVQEAFVRIWRLYGHTGEVAPGLVYRAIRRLAIDWARSLD
;
A
#
# COMPACT_ATOMS: atom_id res chain seq x y z
N MET A 1 -15.18 39.92 14.22
CA MET A 1 -16.00 38.85 13.62
C MET A 1 -15.09 37.82 12.96
N ASN A 2 -15.27 36.58 13.42
CA ASN A 2 -14.80 35.24 13.02
C ASN A 2 -13.73 35.08 11.93
N SER A 3 -12.62 34.46 12.37
CA SER A 3 -11.62 33.75 11.60
C SER A 3 -12.24 32.68 10.68
N SER A 4 -12.13 32.86 9.38
CA SER A 4 -12.26 31.77 8.40
C SER A 4 -10.87 31.26 8.05
N SER A 5 -10.27 30.51 8.97
CA SER A 5 -9.10 29.70 8.65
C SER A 5 -9.56 28.60 7.70
N HIS A 6 -9.26 28.77 6.41
CA HIS A 6 -9.37 27.71 5.42
C HIS A 6 -8.71 26.45 5.98
N THR A 7 -9.51 25.41 6.23
CA THR A 7 -8.97 24.09 6.57
C THR A 7 -8.29 23.57 5.32
N VAL A 8 -6.99 23.84 5.20
CA VAL A 8 -6.13 23.19 4.22
C VAL A 8 -6.27 21.70 4.50
N HIS A 9 -7.00 20.99 3.64
CA HIS A 9 -7.15 19.55 3.73
C HIS A 9 -5.79 18.96 3.35
N SER A 10 -4.87 18.96 4.32
CA SER A 10 -3.55 18.38 4.17
C SER A 10 -3.78 16.91 3.85
N ARG A 11 -3.51 16.52 2.60
CA ARG A 11 -3.78 15.16 2.15
C ARG A 11 -3.07 14.22 3.12
N PRO A 12 -3.75 13.17 3.61
CA PRO A 12 -3.13 12.27 4.55
C PRO A 12 -1.86 11.68 3.91
N ILE A 13 -0.77 11.65 4.68
CA ILE A 13 0.61 11.36 4.20
C ILE A 13 0.66 10.07 3.38
N TRP A 14 -0.15 9.08 3.75
CA TRP A 14 -0.27 7.81 3.04
C TRP A 14 -0.76 7.95 1.59
N LYS A 15 -1.64 8.91 1.29
CA LYS A 15 -2.13 9.15 -0.08
C LYS A 15 -1.00 9.68 -0.97
N SER A 16 -0.18 10.58 -0.45
CA SER A 16 0.98 11.12 -1.17
C SER A 16 2.03 10.05 -1.42
N TRP A 17 2.28 9.21 -0.42
CA TRP A 17 3.18 8.06 -0.56
C TRP A 17 2.66 7.04 -1.58
N PHE A 18 1.37 6.69 -1.51
CA PHE A 18 0.75 5.74 -2.41
C PHE A 18 0.67 6.28 -3.85
N ALA A 19 0.42 7.57 -4.05
CA ALA A 19 0.47 8.19 -5.37
C ALA A 19 1.88 8.09 -6.00
N LYS A 20 2.95 8.15 -5.19
CA LYS A 20 4.34 8.06 -5.64
C LYS A 20 4.80 6.63 -5.92
N HIS A 21 4.37 5.66 -5.11
CA HIS A 21 4.90 4.29 -5.13
C HIS A 21 3.89 3.22 -5.59
N GLY A 22 2.59 3.49 -5.45
CA GLY A 22 1.49 2.54 -5.68
C GLY A 22 1.48 1.93 -7.08
N GLY A 23 1.72 2.73 -8.12
CA GLY A 23 1.76 2.22 -9.51
C GLY A 23 2.83 1.14 -9.73
N LYS A 24 4.01 1.32 -9.13
CA LYS A 24 5.11 0.33 -9.22
C LYS A 24 4.85 -0.91 -8.36
N LEU A 25 4.16 -0.75 -7.23
CA LEU A 25 3.74 -1.85 -6.36
C LEU A 25 2.70 -2.72 -7.06
N LEU A 26 1.71 -2.08 -7.72
CA LEU A 26 0.68 -2.78 -8.47
C LEU A 26 1.23 -3.52 -9.68
N LEU A 27 2.15 -2.91 -10.44
CA LEU A 27 2.82 -3.59 -11.54
C LEU A 27 3.57 -4.86 -11.07
N PHE A 28 4.23 -4.79 -9.91
CA PHE A 28 4.91 -5.94 -9.33
C PHE A 28 3.94 -7.00 -8.83
N ALA A 29 2.86 -6.60 -8.14
CA ALA A 29 1.84 -7.54 -7.66
C ALA A 29 1.16 -8.28 -8.82
N ARG A 30 0.90 -7.61 -9.94
CA ARG A 30 0.37 -8.24 -11.16
C ARG A 30 1.27 -9.34 -11.75
N GLN A 31 2.58 -9.27 -11.52
CA GLN A 31 3.50 -10.33 -11.95
C GLN A 31 3.46 -11.54 -11.00
N GLN A 32 2.95 -11.38 -9.78
CA GLN A 32 2.85 -12.44 -8.78
C GLN A 32 1.44 -13.05 -8.71
N ALA A 33 0.41 -12.26 -9.03
CA ALA A 33 -0.99 -12.64 -8.97
C ALA A 33 -1.45 -13.41 -10.22
N ARG A 34 -2.47 -14.27 -10.05
CA ARG A 34 -3.07 -15.02 -11.17
C ARG A 34 -4.09 -14.18 -11.95
N CYS A 35 -4.73 -13.21 -11.28
CA CYS A 35 -5.67 -12.28 -11.88
C CYS A 35 -5.42 -10.82 -11.43
N PRO A 36 -6.01 -9.84 -12.12
CA PRO A 36 -5.87 -8.42 -11.76
C PRO A 36 -6.45 -8.07 -10.38
N ASP A 37 -7.58 -8.67 -10.00
CA ASP A 37 -8.23 -8.43 -8.71
C ASP A 37 -7.35 -8.89 -7.54
N ASP A 38 -6.76 -10.09 -7.64
CA ASP A 38 -5.81 -10.60 -6.64
C ASP A 38 -4.60 -9.65 -6.48
N ALA A 39 -4.13 -9.03 -7.57
CA ALA A 39 -3.01 -8.10 -7.50
C ALA A 39 -3.37 -6.84 -6.72
N GLU A 40 -4.59 -6.33 -6.87
CA GLU A 40 -5.06 -5.17 -6.13
C GLU A 40 -5.22 -5.49 -4.64
N ASP A 41 -5.80 -6.64 -4.31
CA ASP A 41 -5.97 -7.07 -2.92
C ASP A 41 -4.61 -7.32 -2.24
N LEU A 42 -3.66 -7.96 -2.93
CA LEU A 42 -2.29 -8.15 -2.42
C LEU A 42 -1.62 -6.82 -2.07
N VAL A 43 -1.78 -5.80 -2.92
CA VAL A 43 -1.19 -4.47 -2.69
C VAL A 43 -1.89 -3.78 -1.54
N GLN A 44 -3.21 -3.82 -1.48
CA GLN A 44 -3.99 -3.23 -0.40
C GLN A 44 -3.62 -3.84 0.95
N GLU A 45 -3.62 -5.17 1.04
CA GLU A 45 -3.32 -5.87 2.29
C GLU A 45 -1.87 -5.66 2.73
N ALA A 46 -0.90 -5.80 1.80
CA ALA A 46 0.50 -5.53 2.09
C ALA A 46 0.71 -4.08 2.57
N PHE A 47 0.09 -3.12 1.89
CA PHE A 47 0.21 -1.72 2.23
C PHE A 47 -0.38 -1.43 3.61
N VAL A 48 -1.60 -1.87 3.89
CA VAL A 48 -2.26 -1.65 5.20
C VAL A 48 -1.44 -2.28 6.33
N ARG A 49 -0.92 -3.50 6.15
CA ARG A 49 -0.07 -4.16 7.16
C ARG A 49 1.18 -3.34 7.47
N ILE A 50 1.93 -2.92 6.45
CA ILE A 50 3.15 -2.13 6.63
C ILE A 50 2.82 -0.74 7.17
N TRP A 51 1.74 -0.11 6.71
CA TRP A 51 1.34 1.22 7.15
C TRP A 51 0.88 1.24 8.60
N ARG A 52 0.26 0.17 9.11
CA ARG A 52 -0.05 0.06 10.54
C ARG A 52 1.22 -0.02 11.40
N LEU A 53 2.28 -0.66 10.90
CA LEU A 53 3.54 -0.81 11.62
C LEU A 53 4.42 0.44 11.56
N TYR A 54 4.53 1.07 10.38
CA TYR A 54 5.49 2.15 10.11
C TYR A 54 4.83 3.48 9.71
N GLY A 55 3.51 3.53 9.54
CA GLY A 55 2.83 4.74 9.07
C GLY A 55 2.90 5.93 10.04
N HIS A 56 3.26 5.67 11.31
CA HIS A 56 3.53 6.71 12.30
C HIS A 56 4.82 7.50 12.02
N THR A 57 5.78 6.92 11.29
CA THR A 57 7.03 7.61 10.90
C THR A 57 6.86 8.44 9.62
N GLY A 58 5.82 8.20 8.83
CA GLY A 58 5.59 8.86 7.54
C GLY A 58 6.57 8.46 6.43
N GLU A 59 7.68 7.82 6.78
CA GLU A 59 8.73 7.33 5.88
C GLU A 59 8.70 5.81 5.81
N VAL A 60 7.72 5.27 5.09
CA VAL A 60 7.66 3.83 4.82
C VAL A 60 8.59 3.50 3.65
N ALA A 61 9.58 2.64 3.89
CA ALA A 61 10.44 2.15 2.82
C ALA A 61 9.62 1.26 1.85
N PRO A 62 9.57 1.55 0.54
CA PRO A 62 8.77 0.77 -0.40
C PRO A 62 9.20 -0.70 -0.48
N GLY A 63 10.48 -1.01 -0.20
CA GLY A 63 10.99 -2.38 -0.12
C GLY A 63 10.26 -3.26 0.90
N LEU A 64 9.75 -2.68 1.99
CA LEU A 64 8.95 -3.42 2.99
C LEU A 64 7.62 -3.88 2.40
N VAL A 65 6.99 -3.02 1.59
CA VAL A 65 5.72 -3.34 0.93
C VAL A 65 5.94 -4.38 -0.18
N TYR A 66 7.01 -4.26 -0.98
CA TYR A 66 7.38 -5.29 -1.96
C TYR A 66 7.58 -6.68 -1.32
N ARG A 67 8.31 -6.73 -0.20
CA ARG A 67 8.53 -7.97 0.54
C ARG A 67 7.21 -8.54 1.08
N ALA A 68 6.33 -7.68 1.59
CA ALA A 68 5.02 -8.09 2.09
C ALA A 68 4.13 -8.64 0.98
N ILE A 69 4.07 -8.00 -0.19
CA ILE A 69 3.33 -8.47 -1.38
C ILE A 69 3.80 -9.87 -1.77
N ARG A 70 5.12 -10.08 -1.89
CA ARG A 70 5.67 -11.39 -2.27
C ARG A 70 5.32 -12.48 -1.26
N ARG A 71 5.38 -12.16 0.04
CA ARG A 71 5.03 -13.13 1.09
C ARG A 71 3.54 -13.49 1.03
N LEU A 72 2.66 -12.51 0.89
CA LEU A 72 1.22 -12.74 0.75
C LEU A 72 0.88 -13.57 -0.49
N ALA A 73 1.49 -13.28 -1.64
CA ALA A 73 1.27 -14.06 -2.86
C ALA A 73 1.66 -15.53 -2.69
N ILE A 74 2.78 -15.82 -2.01
CA ILE A 74 3.20 -17.19 -1.70
C ILE A 74 2.23 -17.86 -0.72
N ASP A 75 1.82 -17.15 0.32
CA ASP A 75 0.90 -17.70 1.33
C ASP A 75 -0.47 -18.01 0.70
N TRP A 76 -0.98 -17.16 -0.20
CA TRP A 76 -2.21 -17.41 -0.95
C TRP A 76 -2.07 -18.58 -1.93
N ALA A 77 -0.93 -18.69 -2.61
CA ALA A 77 -0.65 -19.82 -3.48
C ALA A 77 -0.65 -21.15 -2.71
N ARG A 78 -0.19 -21.16 -1.45
CA ARG A 78 -0.19 -22.34 -0.57
C ARG A 78 -1.54 -22.66 0.03
N SER A 79 -2.40 -21.66 0.28
CA SER A 79 -3.75 -21.92 0.80
C SER A 79 -4.74 -22.46 -0.23
N LEU A 80 -4.36 -22.40 -1.52
CA LEU A 80 -5.16 -22.90 -2.64
C LEU A 80 -4.76 -24.32 -3.08
N ASP A 81 -3.71 -24.89 -2.49
CA ASP A 81 -3.24 -26.28 -2.66
C ASP A 81 -3.76 -27.14 -1.49
#